data_AF-A0A926UHG5-F1
#
_entry.id   AF-A0A926UHG5-F1
#
_cell.length_a   1.000
_cell.length_b   1.000
_cell.length_c   1.000
_cell.angle_alpha   90.00
_cell.angle_beta   90.00
_cell.angle_gamma   90.00
#
_symmetry.space_group_name_H-M   'P 1'
#
loop_
_entity.id
_entity.type
_entity.pdbx_description
1 polymer ?
#
loop_
_entity_poly.entity_id
_entity_poly.type
_entity_poly.pdbx_seq_one_letter_code
_entity_poly.pdbx_strand_id
1 'polypeptide(L)'
;MIKTNTQSLILPTLITAIGEMQELVNQLQVKLNLLQQLRNWCDGIEVKDAQFAHFIAKLIPAQCPFERDIVIFGRKIGHIPPLCKLNPLYEQFVGLRFRALCYLVDECGQDIQSYC
;
A
#
# COMPACT_ATOMS: atom_id res chain seq x y z
N MET A 1 21.60 63.27 2.36
CA MET A 1 21.58 62.26 1.29
C MET A 1 21.91 60.90 1.90
N ILE A 2 20.92 60.08 2.22
CA ILE A 2 21.14 58.71 2.73
C ILE A 2 20.17 57.80 1.98
N LYS A 3 20.67 57.10 0.96
CA LYS A 3 19.96 56.00 0.31
C LYS A 3 20.19 54.76 1.16
N THR A 4 19.17 54.29 1.88
CA THR A 4 19.23 52.98 2.54
C THR A 4 18.98 51.91 1.48
N ASN A 5 20.07 51.27 1.05
CA ASN A 5 20.05 50.09 0.20
C ASN A 5 19.66 48.89 1.05
N THR A 6 18.37 48.56 1.07
CA THR A 6 17.84 47.38 1.74
C THR A 6 18.20 46.15 0.91
N GLN A 7 19.45 45.67 1.05
CA GLN A 7 19.81 44.34 0.61
C GLN A 7 19.27 43.37 1.65
N SER A 8 18.18 42.67 1.31
CA SER A 8 17.64 41.59 2.12
C SER A 8 18.74 40.54 2.32
N LEU A 9 19.33 40.51 3.51
CA LEU A 9 20.24 39.46 3.96
C LEU A 9 19.41 38.20 4.21
N ILE A 10 18.94 37.59 3.12
CA ILE A 10 18.44 36.22 3.18
C ILE A 10 19.69 35.36 3.29
N LEU A 11 19.90 34.79 4.47
CA LEU A 11 21.04 33.95 4.82
C LEU A 11 21.20 32.86 3.73
N PRO A 12 22.35 32.71 3.07
CA PRO A 12 22.53 31.76 1.96
C PRO A 12 22.22 30.31 2.39
N THR A 13 22.42 29.99 3.66
CA THR A 13 22.05 28.72 4.28
C THR A 13 20.55 28.42 4.25
N LEU A 14 19.69 29.43 4.38
CA LEU A 14 18.23 29.25 4.27
C LEU A 14 17.85 28.90 2.82
N ILE A 15 18.46 29.57 1.84
CA ILE A 15 18.22 29.32 0.41
C ILE A 15 18.68 27.89 0.04
N THR A 16 19.84 27.46 0.54
CA THR A 16 20.34 26.09 0.33
C THR A 16 19.41 25.05 0.98
N ALA A 17 18.98 25.26 2.24
CA ALA A 17 18.05 24.36 2.93
C ALA A 17 16.68 24.28 2.25
N ILE A 18 16.17 25.39 1.70
CA ILE A 18 14.93 25.39 0.89
C ILE A 18 15.14 24.57 -0.39
N GLY A 19 16.30 24.68 -1.05
CA GLY A 19 16.64 23.87 -2.22
C GLY A 19 16.67 22.37 -1.93
N GLU A 20 17.27 21.96 -0.81
CA GLU A 20 17.32 20.56 -0.37
C GLU A 20 15.92 20.01 -0.03
N MET A 21 15.09 20.80 0.66
CA MET A 21 13.69 20.45 0.93
C MET A 21 12.87 20.33 -0.36
N GLN A 22 13.09 21.22 -1.33
CA GLN A 22 12.41 21.18 -2.63
C GLN A 22 12.75 19.89 -3.39
N GLU A 23 14.02 19.47 -3.37
CA GLU A 23 14.44 18.22 -4.02
C GLU A 23 13.83 16.99 -3.33
N LEU A 24 13.79 16.96 -1.99
CA LEU A 24 13.13 15.87 -1.25
C LEU A 24 11.62 15.79 -1.56
N VAL A 25 10.94 16.93 -1.64
CA VAL A 25 9.52 17.00 -2.01
C VAL A 25 9.29 16.50 -3.44
N ASN A 26 10.13 16.91 -4.40
CA ASN A 26 10.06 16.42 -5.77
C ASN A 26 10.26 14.90 -5.86
N GLN A 27 11.25 14.36 -5.15
CA GLN A 27 11.52 12.92 -5.10
C GLN A 27 10.36 12.15 -4.47
N LEU A 28 9.77 12.67 -3.39
CA LEU A 28 8.60 12.06 -2.76
C LEU A 28 7.39 12.09 -3.69
N GLN A 29 7.18 13.20 -4.40
CA GLN A 29 6.09 13.34 -5.38
C GLN A 29 6.23 12.33 -6.53
N VAL A 30 7.43 12.13 -7.09
CA VAL A 30 7.68 11.12 -8.12
C VAL A 30 7.38 9.71 -7.60
N LYS A 31 7.82 9.39 -6.37
CA LYS A 31 7.51 8.10 -5.74
C LYS A 31 6.00 7.88 -5.54
N LEU A 32 5.28 8.91 -5.09
CA LEU A 32 3.83 8.85 -4.93
C LEU A 32 3.12 8.62 -6.27
N ASN A 33 3.58 9.27 -7.35
CA ASN A 33 3.05 9.07 -8.69
C ASN A 33 3.25 7.64 -9.19
N LEU A 34 4.44 7.05 -8.96
CA LEU A 34 4.72 5.65 -9.33
C LEU A 34 3.83 4.67 -8.54
N LEU A 35 3.68 4.89 -7.23
CA LEU A 35 2.75 4.09 -6.42
C LEU A 35 1.32 4.20 -6.93
N GLN A 36 0.88 5.39 -7.33
CA GLN A 36 -0.46 5.59 -7.88
C GLN A 36 -0.65 4.84 -9.21
N GLN A 37 0.35 4.85 -10.09
CA GLN A 37 0.29 4.07 -11.33
C GLN A 37 0.21 2.57 -11.06
N LEU A 38 0.98 2.06 -10.09
CA LEU A 38 0.90 0.65 -9.67
C LEU A 38 -0.46 0.31 -9.07
N ARG A 39 -1.05 1.20 -8.25
CA ARG A 39 -2.42 1.02 -7.74
C ARG A 39 -3.42 0.85 -8.87
N ASN A 40 -3.42 1.80 -9.81
CA ASN A 40 -4.33 1.78 -10.95
C ASN A 40 -4.12 0.53 -11.81
N TRP A 41 -2.87 0.09 -11.98
CA TRP A 41 -2.57 -1.15 -12.70
C TRP A 41 -3.13 -2.38 -11.97
N CYS A 42 -2.94 -2.49 -10.65
CA CYS A 42 -3.52 -3.58 -9.85
C CYS A 42 -5.06 -3.58 -9.88
N ASP A 43 -5.67 -2.39 -9.81
CA ASP A 43 -7.13 -2.24 -9.88
C ASP A 43 -7.68 -2.60 -11.26
N GLY A 44 -6.90 -2.40 -12.32
CA GLY A 44 -7.23 -2.80 -13.69
C GLY A 44 -7.06 -4.30 -14.00
N ILE A 45 -6.57 -5.12 -13.06
CA ILE A 45 -6.46 -6.56 -13.27
C ILE A 45 -7.86 -7.19 -13.22
N GLU A 46 -8.33 -7.62 -14.40
CA GLU A 46 -9.56 -8.37 -14.60
C GLU A 46 -9.30 -9.87 -14.44
N VAL A 47 -10.19 -10.56 -13.70
CA VAL A 47 -10.13 -12.00 -13.51
C VAL A 47 -11.08 -12.65 -14.53
N LYS A 48 -10.53 -13.40 -15.49
CA LYS A 48 -11.28 -14.04 -16.59
C LYS A 48 -11.01 -15.53 -16.74
N ASP A 49 -10.18 -16.08 -15.86
CA ASP A 49 -9.74 -17.47 -15.91
C ASP A 49 -9.83 -18.09 -14.51
N ALA A 50 -10.37 -19.31 -14.46
CA ALA A 50 -10.60 -20.00 -13.20
C ALA A 50 -9.29 -20.40 -12.51
N GLN A 51 -8.27 -20.81 -13.26
CA GLN A 51 -6.97 -21.17 -12.66
C GLN A 51 -6.29 -19.95 -12.07
N PHE A 52 -6.34 -18.81 -12.76
CA PHE A 52 -5.86 -17.53 -12.26
C PHE A 52 -6.64 -17.09 -11.01
N ALA A 53 -7.97 -17.22 -11.02
CA ALA A 53 -8.80 -16.90 -9.87
C ALA A 53 -8.43 -17.75 -8.64
N HIS A 54 -8.26 -19.06 -8.81
CA HIS A 54 -7.78 -19.95 -7.73
C HIS A 54 -6.37 -19.59 -7.26
N PHE A 55 -5.48 -19.23 -8.18
CA PHE A 55 -4.11 -18.81 -7.82
C PHE A 55 -4.14 -17.57 -6.94
N ILE A 56 -4.88 -16.53 -7.33
CA ILE A 56 -5.08 -15.32 -6.53
C ILE A 56 -5.73 -15.65 -5.18
N ALA A 57 -6.77 -16.50 -5.18
CA ALA A 57 -7.47 -16.92 -3.98
C ALA A 57 -6.58 -17.75 -3.01
N LYS A 58 -5.51 -18.38 -3.49
CA LYS A 58 -4.52 -19.06 -2.63
C LYS A 58 -3.39 -18.14 -2.21
N LEU A 59 -2.99 -17.22 -3.09
CA LEU A 59 -1.85 -16.34 -2.87
C LEU A 59 -2.14 -15.25 -1.83
N ILE A 60 -3.33 -14.65 -1.89
CA ILE A 60 -3.71 -13.53 -1.02
C ILE A 60 -4.55 -14.10 0.13
N PRO A 61 -4.09 -14.07 1.39
CA PRO A 61 -4.82 -14.67 2.51
C PRO A 61 -6.09 -13.86 2.85
N ALA A 62 -7.12 -14.55 3.38
CA ALA A 62 -8.36 -13.91 3.86
C ALA A 62 -8.16 -13.14 5.17
N GLN A 63 -7.18 -13.56 5.98
CA GLN A 63 -6.83 -12.93 7.25
C GLN A 63 -5.48 -12.22 7.15
N CYS A 64 -5.26 -11.28 8.07
CA CYS A 64 -4.01 -10.54 8.13
C CYS A 64 -2.86 -11.44 8.62
N PRO A 65 -1.83 -11.76 7.81
CA PRO A 65 -0.73 -12.64 8.24
C PRO A 65 0.13 -12.06 9.38
N PHE A 66 0.03 -10.75 9.62
CA PHE A 66 0.75 -10.10 10.72
C PHE A 66 0.02 -10.18 12.06
N GLU A 67 -1.31 -10.36 12.05
CA GLU A 67 -2.08 -10.51 13.27
C GLU A 67 -1.87 -11.92 13.84
N ARG A 68 -1.34 -11.99 15.06
CA ARG A 68 -1.11 -13.27 15.74
C ARG A 68 -0.89 -13.10 17.23
N ASP A 69 -1.21 -14.15 17.96
CA ASP A 69 -0.91 -14.25 19.38
C ASP A 69 0.48 -14.84 19.62
N ILE A 70 1.18 -14.28 20.60
CA ILE A 70 2.47 -14.81 21.05
C ILE A 70 2.20 -15.63 22.30
N VAL A 71 2.36 -16.95 22.17
CA VAL A 71 2.12 -17.92 23.24
C VAL A 71 3.44 -18.58 23.62
N ILE A 72 3.79 -18.54 24.90
CA ILE A 72 4.98 -19.22 25.45
C ILE A 72 4.53 -20.03 26.67
N PHE A 73 4.96 -21.29 26.76
CA PHE A 73 4.55 -22.24 27.81
C PHE A 73 3.01 -22.35 27.98
N GLY A 74 2.27 -22.28 26.87
CA GLY A 74 0.80 -22.35 26.87
C GLY A 74 0.09 -21.10 27.41
N ARG A 75 0.82 -20.01 27.70
CA ARG A 75 0.25 -18.73 28.14
C ARG A 75 0.45 -17.66 27.08
N LYS A 76 -0.61 -16.93 26.76
CA LYS A 76 -0.57 -15.77 25.85
C LYS A 76 0.16 -14.62 26.55
N ILE A 77 1.32 -14.23 26.03
CA ILE A 77 2.14 -13.15 26.58
C ILE A 77 1.91 -11.81 25.86
N GLY A 78 1.36 -11.86 24.65
CA GLY A 78 1.11 -10.67 23.84
C GLY A 78 0.26 -10.98 22.61
N HIS A 79 -0.29 -9.91 22.03
CA HIS A 79 -1.08 -9.96 20.81
C HIS A 79 -0.51 -8.93 19.83
N ILE A 80 -0.18 -9.38 18.62
CA ILE A 80 0.22 -8.50 17.52
C ILE A 80 -1.06 -8.08 16.78
N PRO A 81 -1.39 -6.79 16.73
CA PRO A 81 -2.59 -6.31 16.06
C PRO A 81 -2.52 -6.49 14.52
N PRO A 82 -3.65 -6.32 13.80
CA PRO A 82 -3.66 -6.36 12.35
C PRO A 82 -2.92 -5.17 11.74
N LEU A 83 -1.67 -5.39 11.34
CA LEU A 83 -0.79 -4.38 10.73
C LEU A 83 -0.79 -4.41 9.19
N CYS A 84 -1.67 -5.18 8.56
CA CYS A 84 -1.66 -5.39 7.11
C CYS A 84 -1.96 -4.13 6.28
N LYS A 85 -2.67 -3.14 6.87
CA LYS A 85 -2.96 -1.86 6.23
C LYS A 85 -1.76 -0.92 6.11
N LEU A 86 -0.62 -1.25 6.72
CA LEU A 86 0.63 -0.51 6.53
C LEU A 86 1.16 -0.63 5.09
N ASN A 87 0.81 -1.72 4.38
CA ASN A 87 1.17 -1.86 2.98
C ASN A 87 0.35 -0.87 2.13
N PRO A 88 0.99 0.03 1.36
CA PRO A 88 0.28 0.98 0.50
C PRO A 88 -0.71 0.29 -0.44
N LEU A 89 -0.42 -0.91 -0.95
CA LEU A 89 -1.25 -1.63 -1.92
C LEU A 89 -2.24 -2.63 -1.28
N TYR A 90 -2.45 -2.55 0.05
CA TYR A 90 -3.31 -3.51 0.76
C TYR A 90 -4.73 -3.61 0.17
N GLU A 91 -5.39 -2.47 -0.02
CA GLU A 91 -6.78 -2.43 -0.50
C GLU A 91 -6.90 -2.97 -1.94
N GLN A 92 -5.88 -2.73 -2.78
CA GLN A 92 -5.81 -3.28 -4.15
C GLN A 92 -5.75 -4.81 -4.13
N PHE A 93 -4.93 -5.41 -3.25
CA PHE A 93 -4.82 -6.87 -3.13
C PHE A 93 -6.09 -7.51 -2.57
N VAL A 94 -6.69 -6.90 -1.55
CA VAL A 94 -7.97 -7.37 -1.02
C VAL A 94 -9.07 -7.28 -2.08
N GLY A 95 -9.11 -6.18 -2.84
CA GLY A 95 -10.03 -6.00 -3.97
C GLY A 95 -9.82 -7.05 -5.06
N LEU A 96 -8.57 -7.33 -5.44
CA LEU A 96 -8.24 -8.36 -6.42
C LEU A 96 -8.67 -9.76 -5.95
N ARG A 97 -8.43 -10.08 -4.68
CA ARG A 97 -8.91 -11.32 -4.06
C ARG A 97 -10.42 -11.43 -4.13
N PHE A 98 -11.13 -10.36 -3.75
CA PHE A 98 -12.59 -10.33 -3.80
C PHE A 98 -13.11 -10.58 -5.21
N ARG A 99 -12.56 -9.89 -6.23
CA ARG A 99 -12.91 -10.12 -7.64
C ARG A 99 -12.67 -11.56 -8.08
N ALA A 100 -11.56 -12.17 -7.65
CA ALA A 100 -11.27 -13.57 -7.96
C ALA A 100 -12.27 -14.55 -7.32
N LEU A 101 -12.65 -14.33 -6.07
CA LEU A 101 -13.65 -15.17 -5.39
C LEU A 101 -15.03 -15.01 -6.03
N CYS A 102 -15.47 -13.78 -6.34
CA CYS A 102 -16.73 -13.54 -7.06
C CYS A 102 -16.74 -14.25 -8.41
N TYR A 103 -15.65 -14.17 -9.19
CA TYR A 103 -15.56 -14.90 -10.45
C TYR A 103 -15.74 -16.42 -10.29
N LEU A 104 -15.14 -17.02 -9.25
CA LEU A 104 -15.30 -18.46 -8.98
C LEU A 104 -16.74 -18.84 -8.61
N VAL A 105 -17.43 -17.99 -7.85
CA VAL A 105 -18.82 -18.25 -7.41
C VAL A 105 -19.82 -17.93 -8.51
N ASP A 106 -19.80 -16.71 -9.04
CA ASP A 106 -20.85 -16.16 -9.90
C ASP A 106 -20.73 -16.68 -11.34
N GLU A 107 -19.51 -16.76 -11.89
CA GLU A 107 -19.27 -17.18 -13.28
C GLU A 107 -18.99 -18.68 -13.39
N CYS A 108 -18.22 -19.25 -12.47
CA CYS A 108 -17.85 -20.68 -12.52
C CYS A 108 -18.77 -21.60 -11.70
N GLY A 109 -19.60 -21.06 -10.79
CA GLY A 109 -20.51 -21.84 -9.95
C GLY A 109 -19.81 -22.75 -8.94
N GLN A 110 -18.59 -22.41 -8.50
CA GLN A 110 -17.80 -23.25 -7.60
C GLN A 110 -17.98 -22.87 -6.13
N ASP A 111 -17.83 -23.85 -5.25
CA ASP A 111 -17.76 -23.61 -3.81
C ASP A 111 -16.38 -23.06 -3.41
N ILE A 112 -16.38 -21.94 -2.69
CA ILE A 112 -15.17 -21.23 -2.24
C ILE A 112 -14.87 -21.42 -0.76
N GLN A 113 -15.58 -22.30 -0.04
CA GLN A 113 -15.35 -22.54 1.40
C GLN A 113 -13.90 -22.87 1.74
N SER A 114 -13.15 -23.50 0.83
CA SER A 114 -11.72 -23.81 1.03
C SER A 114 -10.81 -22.57 1.12
N TYR A 115 -11.33 -21.38 0.79
CA TYR A 115 -10.59 -20.12 0.77
C TYR A 115 -10.99 -19.16 1.90
N CYS A 116 -11.95 -19.54 2.76
CA CYS A 116 -12.44 -18.70 3.85
C CYS A 116 -11.70 -18.94 5.16
#